data_AF-A0AAT9LE19-F1
#
_entry.id   AF-A0AAT9LE19-F1
#
_cell.length_a   1.000
_cell.length_b   1.000
_cell.length_c   1.000
_cell.angle_alpha   90.00
_cell.angle_beta   90.00
_cell.angle_gamma   90.00
#
_symmetry.space_group_name_H-M   'P 1'
#
loop_
_entity.id
_entity.type
_entity.pdbx_description
1 polymer ?
#
loop_
_entity_poly.entity_id
_entity_poly.type
_entity_poly.pdbx_seq_one_letter_code
_entity_poly.pdbx_strand_id
1 'polypeptide(L)'
;MGSAPDEVKSKEVTAPEAGHVHDYWGRTSTEQDHFHTFEGTTGLDTPVDGDHVHRFANETSRAHGHTHRMAGTTSHQIPAFPGHVHRIQGLTTFDEGHAHTFDVQSSHPHRPRTRRPRLAGVQEKPDEPERSRRALLRISLRKPRPSETKR
;
A
#
# COMPACT_ATOMS: atom_id res chain seq x y z
N MET A 1 31.75 37.41 40.26
CA MET A 1 30.44 36.78 40.01
C MET A 1 30.40 36.45 38.53
N GLY A 2 30.94 35.28 38.15
CA GLY A 2 30.99 34.83 36.75
C GLY A 2 29.81 33.92 36.48
N SER A 3 28.96 34.32 35.54
CA SER A 3 27.80 33.55 35.08
C SER A 3 28.26 32.22 34.48
N ALA A 4 27.62 31.13 34.90
CA ALA A 4 27.78 29.82 34.31
C ALA A 4 27.25 29.83 32.86
N PRO A 5 27.87 29.09 31.92
CA PRO A 5 27.25 28.85 30.64
C PRO A 5 26.12 27.82 30.79
N ASP A 6 24.92 28.19 30.33
CA ASP A 6 23.79 27.28 30.16
C ASP A 6 24.16 26.16 29.18
N GLU A 7 24.26 24.95 29.73
CA GLU A 7 24.44 23.71 28.98
C GLU A 7 23.12 23.39 28.26
N VAL A 8 23.04 23.80 26.99
CA VAL A 8 21.96 23.40 26.09
C VAL A 8 22.06 21.91 25.81
N LYS A 9 21.37 21.13 26.66
CA LYS A 9 21.13 19.70 26.52
C LYS A 9 20.63 19.41 25.11
N SER A 10 21.51 18.86 24.27
CA SER A 10 21.20 18.40 22.92
C SER A 10 20.01 17.47 22.98
N LYS A 11 18.90 17.87 22.37
CA LYS A 11 17.75 16.99 22.17
C LYS A 11 18.27 15.79 21.40
N GLU A 12 18.13 14.63 22.02
CA GLU A 12 18.51 13.34 21.48
C GLU A 12 17.77 13.17 20.14
N VAL A 13 18.50 13.41 19.04
CA VAL A 13 18.01 13.14 17.70
C VAL A 13 17.95 11.62 17.61
N THR A 14 16.76 11.08 17.79
CA THR A 14 16.49 9.67 17.58
C THR A 14 16.98 9.34 16.18
N ALA A 15 18.01 8.49 16.09
CA ALA A 15 18.62 8.09 14.83
C ALA A 15 17.51 7.67 13.85
N PRO A 16 17.66 7.96 12.54
CA PRO A 16 16.68 7.54 11.55
C PRO A 16 16.52 6.02 11.68
N GLU A 17 15.31 5.54 11.94
CA GLU A 17 14.97 4.12 11.81
C GLU A 17 15.20 3.76 10.33
N ALA A 18 16.43 3.34 10.00
CA ALA A 18 16.80 3.05 8.63
C ALA A 18 15.89 1.94 8.08
N GLY A 19 15.13 2.25 7.03
CA GLY A 19 14.26 1.30 6.33
C GLY A 19 12.81 1.24 6.83
N HIS A 20 12.11 2.38 6.92
CA HIS A 20 10.66 2.41 7.19
C HIS A 20 9.85 3.09 6.09
N VAL A 21 8.54 2.97 6.20
CA VAL A 21 7.56 3.60 5.31
C VAL A 21 6.44 4.24 6.13
N HIS A 22 5.67 5.11 5.48
CA HIS A 22 4.46 5.69 6.03
C HIS A 22 3.27 5.39 5.13
N ASP A 23 2.13 5.09 5.73
CA ASP A 23 0.86 5.07 5.01
C ASP A 23 0.33 6.50 4.90
N TYR A 24 -0.44 6.80 3.86
CA TYR A 24 -1.11 8.07 3.68
C TYR A 24 -2.44 7.87 2.98
N TRP A 25 -3.42 8.69 3.33
CA TRP A 25 -4.73 8.70 2.71
C TRP A 25 -5.34 10.09 2.80
N GLY A 26 -6.31 10.37 1.93
CA GLY A 26 -7.04 11.62 1.97
C GLY A 26 -7.92 11.82 0.76
N ARG A 27 -8.22 13.09 0.51
CA ARG A 27 -8.97 13.55 -0.65
C ARG A 27 -8.28 14.74 -1.30
N THR A 28 -8.53 14.92 -2.58
CA THR A 28 -8.09 16.09 -3.32
C THR A 28 -9.01 17.30 -3.06
N SER A 29 -8.63 18.48 -3.58
CA SER A 29 -9.52 19.64 -3.67
C SER A 29 -10.74 19.33 -4.53
N THR A 30 -11.79 20.13 -4.36
CA THR A 30 -12.96 20.05 -5.22
C THR A 30 -12.74 20.92 -6.45
N GLU A 31 -12.71 20.31 -7.63
CA GLU A 31 -12.65 21.02 -8.91
C GLU A 31 -13.76 20.46 -9.80
N GLN A 32 -14.40 21.30 -10.61
CA GLN A 32 -15.52 20.89 -11.46
C GLN A 32 -16.57 20.03 -10.72
N ASP A 33 -16.96 20.48 -9.52
CA ASP A 33 -17.97 19.84 -8.65
C ASP A 33 -17.64 18.42 -8.16
N HIS A 34 -16.38 17.99 -8.21
CA HIS A 34 -15.99 16.70 -7.64
C HIS A 34 -14.57 16.67 -7.05
N PHE A 35 -14.30 15.60 -6.32
CA PHE A 35 -13.02 15.32 -5.70
C PHE A 35 -12.70 13.83 -5.85
N HIS A 36 -11.43 13.48 -5.73
CA HIS A 36 -11.00 12.09 -5.66
C HIS A 36 -10.48 11.78 -4.27
N THR A 37 -10.63 10.52 -3.86
CA THR A 37 -9.94 10.00 -2.67
C THR A 37 -8.68 9.28 -3.09
N PHE A 38 -7.76 9.06 -2.16
CA PHE A 38 -6.56 8.30 -2.42
C PHE A 38 -6.02 7.66 -1.16
N GLU A 39 -5.31 6.57 -1.34
CA GLU A 39 -4.52 5.88 -0.31
C GLU A 39 -3.22 5.37 -0.93
N GLY A 40 -2.19 5.21 -0.10
CA GLY A 40 -0.92 4.67 -0.53
C GLY A 40 0.05 4.49 0.63
N THR A 41 1.18 3.87 0.33
CA THR A 41 2.32 3.75 1.23
C THR A 41 3.52 4.40 0.54
N THR A 42 4.33 5.14 1.28
CA THR A 42 5.54 5.77 0.74
C THR A 42 6.58 4.71 0.37
N GLY A 43 7.54 5.09 -0.47
CA GLY A 43 8.77 4.34 -0.65
C GLY A 43 9.65 4.36 0.61
N LEU A 44 10.74 3.60 0.57
CA LEU A 44 11.75 3.61 1.62
C LEU A 44 12.33 5.02 1.82
N ASP A 45 12.76 5.29 3.04
CA ASP A 45 13.44 6.52 3.44
C ASP A 45 14.69 6.78 2.56
N THR A 46 14.84 8.03 2.16
CA THR A 46 16.02 8.56 1.48
C THR A 46 16.65 9.59 2.42
N PRO A 47 17.84 9.31 2.99
CA PRO A 47 18.51 10.23 3.91
C PRO A 47 18.82 11.58 3.27
N VAL A 48 18.59 12.67 4.03
CA VAL A 48 18.89 14.06 3.65
C VAL A 48 19.33 14.83 4.89
N ASP A 49 20.58 15.28 4.96
CA ASP A 49 21.12 16.22 5.96
C ASP A 49 20.62 16.04 7.42
N GLY A 50 20.83 14.85 8.00
CA GLY A 50 20.44 14.56 9.39
C GLY A 50 18.95 14.25 9.58
N ASP A 51 18.22 14.09 8.48
CA ASP A 51 16.81 13.79 8.35
C ASP A 51 16.59 12.75 7.21
N HIS A 52 15.36 12.43 6.86
CA HIS A 52 15.04 11.73 5.62
C HIS A 52 13.72 12.20 4.99
N VAL A 53 13.55 11.83 3.73
CA VAL A 53 12.32 12.04 2.97
C VAL A 53 11.90 10.73 2.31
N HIS A 54 10.64 10.63 1.89
CA HIS A 54 10.17 9.48 1.12
C HIS A 54 9.64 9.92 -0.24
N ARG A 55 9.78 9.04 -1.23
CA ARG A 55 9.05 9.19 -2.50
C ARG A 55 7.66 8.59 -2.37
N PHE A 56 6.70 9.16 -3.07
CA PHE A 56 5.37 8.57 -3.20
C PHE A 56 4.92 8.65 -4.66
N ALA A 57 4.12 7.67 -5.07
CA ALA A 57 3.43 7.67 -6.34
C ALA A 57 2.17 6.82 -6.19
N ASN A 58 1.02 7.37 -6.58
CA ASN A 58 -0.26 6.67 -6.53
C ASN A 58 -1.24 7.25 -7.56
N GLU A 59 -2.33 6.52 -7.77
CA GLU A 59 -3.46 6.95 -8.58
C GLU A 59 -4.64 7.22 -7.64
N THR A 60 -5.42 8.25 -7.95
CA THR A 60 -6.62 8.56 -7.19
C THR A 60 -7.74 7.56 -7.50
N SER A 61 -8.74 7.50 -6.61
CA SER A 61 -9.97 6.76 -6.87
C SER A 61 -10.72 7.38 -8.05
N ARG A 62 -11.51 6.55 -8.74
CA ARG A 62 -12.29 7.02 -9.89
C ARG A 62 -13.49 7.83 -9.44
N ALA A 63 -13.58 9.06 -9.92
CA ALA A 63 -14.73 9.96 -9.73
C ALA A 63 -15.06 10.60 -11.08
N HIS A 64 -16.34 10.82 -11.37
CA HIS A 64 -16.79 11.44 -12.62
C HIS A 64 -16.15 10.83 -13.89
N GLY A 65 -15.99 9.51 -13.88
CA GLY A 65 -15.52 8.75 -15.03
C GLY A 65 -13.99 8.63 -15.17
N HIS A 66 -13.18 9.42 -14.46
CA HIS A 66 -11.71 9.47 -14.64
C HIS A 66 -10.93 9.39 -13.32
N THR A 67 -9.61 9.35 -13.41
CA THR A 67 -8.64 9.28 -12.30
C THR A 67 -7.49 10.24 -12.56
N HIS A 68 -6.72 10.59 -11.53
CA HIS A 68 -5.48 11.31 -11.70
C HIS A 68 -4.31 10.59 -11.05
N ARG A 69 -3.10 10.84 -11.56
CA ARG A 69 -1.87 10.36 -10.94
C ARG A 69 -1.27 11.43 -10.05
N MET A 70 -0.61 11.00 -8.99
CA MET A 70 0.12 11.82 -8.05
C MET A 70 1.50 11.20 -7.86
N ALA A 71 2.53 12.04 -7.80
CA ALA A 71 3.87 11.61 -7.48
C ALA A 71 4.66 12.77 -6.88
N GLY A 72 5.60 12.47 -6.00
CA GLY A 72 6.41 13.49 -5.37
C GLY A 72 7.36 12.96 -4.31
N THR A 73 7.92 13.90 -3.56
CA THR A 73 8.73 13.65 -2.38
C THR A 73 8.05 14.30 -1.18
N THR A 74 8.04 13.63 -0.04
CA THR A 74 7.49 14.16 1.20
C THR A 74 8.28 15.37 1.70
N SER A 75 7.73 16.12 2.66
CA SER A 75 8.53 17.07 3.45
C SER A 75 9.61 16.37 4.28
N HIS A 76 10.49 17.17 4.87
CA HIS A 76 11.30 16.82 6.02
C HIS A 76 10.46 16.23 7.18
N GLN A 77 11.10 15.51 8.09
CA GLN A 77 10.44 14.92 9.26
C GLN A 77 9.81 16.02 10.13
N ILE A 78 8.55 15.79 10.50
CA ILE A 78 7.83 16.58 11.50
C ILE A 78 7.75 15.74 12.77
N PRO A 79 8.37 16.16 13.88
CA PRO A 79 8.32 15.41 15.14
C PRO A 79 6.87 15.20 15.61
N ALA A 80 6.50 13.95 15.89
CA ALA A 80 5.17 13.57 16.36
C ALA A 80 5.29 12.34 17.28
N PHE A 81 4.81 12.41 18.51
CA PHE A 81 5.03 11.32 19.46
C PHE A 81 3.99 10.19 19.31
N PRO A 82 4.40 8.91 19.12
CA PRO A 82 5.79 8.42 18.97
C PRO A 82 6.37 8.56 17.54
N GLY A 83 7.64 8.97 17.41
CA GLY A 83 8.34 9.05 16.11
C GLY A 83 8.19 10.38 15.36
N HIS A 84 7.81 10.30 14.08
CA HIS A 84 7.63 11.45 13.20
C HIS A 84 6.60 11.17 12.10
N VAL A 85 6.19 12.22 11.42
CA VAL A 85 5.32 12.17 10.23
C VAL A 85 5.86 13.09 9.16
N HIS A 86 5.36 12.97 7.94
CA HIS A 86 5.69 13.89 6.86
C HIS A 86 4.44 14.52 6.27
N ARG A 87 4.60 15.73 5.71
CA ARG A 87 3.57 16.38 4.89
C ARG A 87 3.71 15.92 3.44
N ILE A 88 2.59 15.59 2.82
CA ILE A 88 2.45 15.18 1.43
C ILE A 88 1.50 16.17 0.77
N GLN A 89 2.04 16.96 -0.14
CA GLN A 89 1.27 17.99 -0.84
C GLN A 89 1.68 18.07 -2.31
N GLY A 90 0.77 18.54 -3.17
CA GLY A 90 1.05 18.69 -4.58
C GLY A 90 -0.18 18.93 -5.43
N LEU A 91 0.01 18.76 -6.73
CA LEU A 91 -1.02 18.79 -7.76
C LEU A 91 -1.09 17.42 -8.43
N THR A 92 -2.29 16.97 -8.76
CA THR A 92 -2.48 15.78 -9.58
C THR A 92 -2.11 16.06 -11.05
N THR A 93 -1.97 15.03 -11.86
CA THR A 93 -1.85 15.18 -13.32
C THR A 93 -3.07 15.88 -13.91
N PHE A 94 -2.88 16.68 -14.95
CA PHE A 94 -3.99 17.27 -15.70
C PHE A 94 -4.67 16.21 -16.58
N ASP A 95 -5.94 15.91 -16.30
CA ASP A 95 -6.78 14.96 -17.02
C ASP A 95 -8.20 15.51 -17.14
N GLU A 96 -8.93 15.17 -18.20
CA GLU A 96 -10.31 15.63 -18.44
C GLU A 96 -10.52 17.15 -18.18
N GLY A 97 -9.54 17.96 -18.56
CA GLY A 97 -9.62 19.42 -18.49
C GLY A 97 -9.37 20.06 -17.12
N HIS A 98 -8.94 19.31 -16.09
CA HIS A 98 -8.57 19.87 -14.79
C HIS A 98 -7.53 19.03 -14.04
N ALA A 99 -7.11 19.54 -12.89
CA ALA A 99 -6.22 18.88 -11.94
C ALA A 99 -6.63 19.31 -10.53
N HIS A 100 -6.37 18.50 -9.53
CA HIS A 100 -6.70 18.82 -8.15
C HIS A 100 -5.45 19.01 -7.30
N THR A 101 -5.55 19.85 -6.28
CA THR A 101 -4.54 19.95 -5.23
C THR A 101 -4.77 18.91 -4.14
N PHE A 102 -3.74 18.57 -3.37
CA PHE A 102 -3.86 17.75 -2.17
C PHE A 102 -2.85 18.20 -1.13
N ASP A 103 -3.21 18.04 0.14
CA ASP A 103 -2.36 18.34 1.29
C ASP A 103 -2.78 17.48 2.48
N VAL A 104 -1.94 16.50 2.83
CA VAL A 104 -2.21 15.52 3.88
C VAL A 104 -0.95 15.26 4.72
N GLN A 105 -1.16 14.68 5.89
CA GLN A 105 -0.09 14.19 6.75
C GLN A 105 -0.03 12.68 6.68
N SER A 106 1.18 12.12 6.64
CA SER A 106 1.39 10.68 6.68
C SER A 106 1.05 10.09 8.05
N SER A 107 0.88 8.77 8.10
CA SER A 107 0.83 8.02 9.33
C SER A 107 2.18 8.05 10.07
N HIS A 108 2.20 7.48 11.26
CA HIS A 108 3.42 7.13 11.97
C HIS A 108 4.24 6.10 11.18
N PRO A 109 5.57 6.03 11.38
CA PRO A 109 6.42 5.10 10.68
C PRO A 109 6.06 3.66 11.02
N HIS A 110 6.13 2.77 10.05
CA HIS A 110 6.05 1.34 10.29
C HIS A 110 6.99 0.58 9.37
N ARG A 111 7.30 -0.66 9.75
CA ARG A 111 8.14 -1.54 8.93
C ARG A 111 7.45 -1.86 7.60
N PRO A 112 8.19 -1.89 6.48
CA PRO A 112 7.63 -2.28 5.19
C PRO A 112 6.96 -3.65 5.29
N ARG A 113 5.75 -3.76 4.74
CA ARG A 113 5.04 -5.04 4.66
C ARG A 113 5.70 -5.93 3.62
N THR A 114 6.67 -6.76 4.00
CA THR A 114 7.11 -7.85 3.14
C THR A 114 5.99 -8.89 3.10
N ARG A 115 5.42 -9.18 1.91
CA ARG A 115 4.63 -10.40 1.74
C ARG A 115 5.54 -11.56 2.09
N ARG A 116 5.27 -12.25 3.21
CA ARG A 116 5.92 -13.54 3.47
C ARG A 116 5.64 -14.43 2.26
N PRO A 117 6.66 -15.00 1.59
CA PRO A 117 6.39 -16.01 0.58
C PRO A 117 5.58 -17.10 1.27
N ARG A 118 4.45 -17.50 0.66
CA ARG A 118 3.80 -18.75 1.05
C ARG A 118 4.87 -19.82 0.85
N LEU A 119 5.29 -20.49 1.92
CA LEU A 119 6.08 -21.72 1.82
C LEU A 119 5.29 -22.66 0.90
N ALA A 120 5.75 -22.77 -0.35
CA ALA A 120 5.25 -23.76 -1.28
C ALA A 120 5.69 -25.11 -0.70
N GLY A 121 4.80 -25.77 0.03
CA GLY A 121 4.94 -27.19 0.34
C GLY A 121 4.85 -27.95 -0.97
N VAL A 122 6.00 -28.12 -1.64
CA VAL A 122 6.17 -29.05 -2.74
C VAL A 122 6.08 -30.44 -2.12
N GLN A 123 4.90 -31.06 -2.20
CA GLN A 123 4.78 -32.49 -1.99
C GLN A 123 5.18 -33.15 -3.32
N GLU A 124 6.47 -33.46 -3.48
CA GLU A 124 6.91 -34.34 -4.57
C GLU A 124 6.29 -35.72 -4.30
N LYS A 125 5.34 -36.12 -5.15
CA LYS A 125 4.93 -37.52 -5.25
C LYS A 125 5.92 -38.20 -6.18
N PRO A 126 6.56 -39.32 -5.80
CA PRO A 126 7.43 -40.04 -6.71
C PRO A 126 6.63 -40.65 -7.85
N ASP A 127 7.20 -40.57 -9.05
CA ASP A 127 6.66 -41.09 -10.30
C ASP A 127 6.43 -42.61 -10.22
N GLU A 128 5.17 -43.04 -10.35
CA GLU A 128 4.80 -44.44 -10.47
C GLU A 128 4.88 -44.86 -11.96
N PRO A 129 5.57 -45.96 -12.31
CA PRO A 129 5.74 -46.34 -13.71
C PRO A 129 4.43 -46.85 -14.32
N GLU A 130 4.13 -46.33 -15.51
CA GLU A 130 2.93 -46.56 -16.32
C GLU A 130 2.73 -48.06 -16.63
N ARG A 131 1.82 -48.73 -15.91
CA ARG A 131 1.40 -50.12 -16.23
C ARG A 131 0.11 -50.13 -17.04
N SER A 132 0.29 -50.23 -18.36
CA SER A 132 -0.54 -50.85 -19.38
C SER A 132 -2.05 -51.00 -19.15
N ARG A 133 -2.78 -50.21 -19.94
CA ARG A 133 -4.19 -50.31 -20.35
C ARG A 133 -4.78 -51.74 -20.33
N ARG A 134 -5.83 -51.94 -19.52
CA ARG A 134 -6.92 -52.88 -19.83
C ARG A 134 -8.26 -52.14 -19.73
N ALA A 135 -8.98 -52.09 -20.84
CA ALA A 135 -10.30 -51.48 -20.95
C ALA A 135 -11.32 -52.24 -20.10
N LEU A 136 -11.94 -51.55 -19.14
CA LEU A 136 -13.15 -52.04 -18.46
C LEU A 136 -14.37 -51.37 -19.09
N LEU A 137 -15.22 -52.23 -19.66
CA LEU A 137 -16.50 -51.93 -20.28
C LEU A 137 -17.42 -51.16 -19.30
N ARG A 138 -17.87 -49.97 -19.69
CA ARG A 138 -18.85 -49.19 -18.89
C ARG A 138 -20.25 -49.75 -19.11
N ILE A 139 -20.79 -50.49 -18.14
CA ILE A 139 -22.22 -50.77 -18.06
C ILE A 139 -22.91 -49.54 -17.45
N SER A 140 -23.72 -48.86 -18.25
CA SER A 140 -24.52 -47.71 -17.82
C SER A 140 -25.82 -48.21 -17.16
N LEU A 141 -25.92 -48.06 -15.84
CA LEU A 141 -27.19 -48.20 -15.12
C LEU A 141 -27.90 -46.83 -15.10
N ARG A 142 -28.98 -46.72 -15.88
CA ARG A 142 -29.93 -45.59 -15.81
C ARG A 142 -30.69 -45.65 -14.47
N LYS A 143 -30.69 -44.56 -13.71
CA LYS A 143 -31.65 -44.36 -12.61
C LYS A 143 -33.01 -43.96 -13.19
N PRO A 144 -34.14 -44.54 -12.73
CA PRO A 144 -35.47 -44.06 -13.11
C PRO A 144 -35.81 -42.75 -12.38
N ARG A 145 -36.50 -41.85 -13.09
CA ARG A 145 -37.08 -40.62 -12.56
C ARG A 145 -38.38 -40.95 -11.81
N PRO A 146 -38.65 -40.38 -10.62
CA PRO A 146 -39.96 -40.53 -9.99
C PRO A 146 -41.02 -39.76 -10.78
N SER A 147 -42.16 -40.41 -10.97
CA SER A 147 -43.34 -39.93 -11.69
C SER A 147 -44.10 -38.87 -10.89
N GLU A 148 -44.46 -37.77 -11.54
CA GLU A 148 -45.50 -36.85 -11.06
C GLU A 148 -46.84 -37.58 -10.97
N THR A 149 -47.41 -37.67 -9.77
CA THR A 149 -48.81 -38.04 -9.57
C THR A 149 -49.61 -36.75 -9.42
N LYS A 150 -50.44 -36.49 -10.43
CA LYS A 150 -51.47 -35.46 -10.49
C LYS A 150 -52.67 -35.86 -9.62
N ARG A 151 -53.09 -34.99 -8.71
CA ARG A 151 -54.50 -34.74 -8.36
C ARG A 151 -54.66 -33.29 -7.91
#